data_AF-A0AAV5KYK7-F1
#
_entry.id   AF-A0AAV5KYK7-F1
#
_cell.length_a   1.000
_cell.length_b   1.000
_cell.length_c   1.000
_cell.angle_alpha   90.00
_cell.angle_beta   90.00
_cell.angle_gamma   90.00
#
_symmetry.space_group_name_H-M   'P 1'
#
loop_
_entity.id
_entity.type
_entity.pdbx_description
1 polymer ?
#
loop_
_entity_poly.entity_id
_entity_poly.type
_entity_poly.pdbx_seq_one_letter_code
_entity_poly.pdbx_strand_id
1 'polypeptide(L)'
;MKSNSRHRDSGSLLRRCLGLPERIQSSEVGKDTENLLDEVQVFGLNGKGIPISDLWKDRKVVVAFARHFGCVLCRKRADYLAAKKDVMDVSNVGLVLIGPGSVDQARAFAEQTKFQGGT
;
A
#
# COMPACT_ATOMS: atom_id res chain seq x y z
N MET A 1 -27.58 -20.98 -52.73
CA MET A 1 -28.18 -19.64 -52.67
C MET A 1 -27.35 -18.74 -51.76
N LYS A 2 -26.84 -17.64 -52.34
CA LYS A 2 -26.20 -16.42 -51.79
C LYS A 2 -25.08 -16.62 -50.73
N SER A 3 -23.77 -16.56 -51.00
CA SER A 3 -22.87 -15.54 -51.60
C SER A 3 -22.79 -14.18 -50.88
N ASN A 4 -21.68 -13.92 -50.17
CA ASN A 4 -20.78 -12.73 -50.28
C ASN A 4 -19.78 -12.78 -49.10
N SER A 5 -18.47 -13.03 -49.23
CA SER A 5 -17.37 -12.39 -49.97
C SER A 5 -16.96 -10.99 -49.50
N ARG A 6 -15.65 -10.89 -49.22
CA ARG A 6 -14.74 -9.75 -49.35
C ARG A 6 -14.80 -8.70 -48.22
N HIS A 7 -13.70 -8.10 -47.74
CA HIS A 7 -12.38 -7.91 -48.34
C HIS A 7 -11.32 -7.79 -47.23
N ARG A 8 -10.15 -8.36 -47.49
CA ARG A 8 -8.89 -8.04 -46.81
C ARG A 8 -8.43 -6.69 -47.38
N ASP A 9 -7.98 -5.75 -46.54
CA ASP A 9 -7.04 -4.73 -47.02
C ASP A 9 -6.01 -4.36 -45.95
N SER A 10 -4.75 -4.48 -46.36
CA SER A 10 -3.54 -4.10 -45.63
C SER A 10 -3.08 -2.78 -46.20
N GLY A 11 -2.89 -1.76 -45.37
CA GLY A 11 -2.42 -0.47 -45.87
C GLY A 11 -2.24 0.57 -44.79
N SER A 12 -1.00 0.71 -44.33
CA SER A 12 -0.37 1.92 -43.80
C SER A 12 -1.13 3.22 -44.12
N LEU A 13 -1.39 4.04 -43.09
CA LEU A 13 -1.07 5.48 -43.16
C LEU A 13 -1.05 6.10 -41.76
N LEU A 14 0.18 6.40 -41.34
CA LEU A 14 0.57 7.27 -40.26
C LEU A 14 -0.15 8.63 -40.35
N ARG A 15 -0.99 8.99 -39.36
CA ARG A 15 -1.30 10.40 -39.05
C ARG A 15 -1.44 10.60 -37.53
N ARG A 16 -0.45 11.32 -36.98
CA ARG A 16 -0.45 11.96 -35.66
C ARG A 16 -1.69 12.83 -35.47
N CYS A 17 -2.38 12.68 -34.35
CA CYS A 17 -2.97 13.80 -33.61
C CYS A 17 -2.64 13.60 -32.13
N LEU A 18 -1.82 14.51 -31.60
CA LEU A 18 -1.54 14.65 -30.17
C LEU A 18 -2.85 15.06 -29.48
N GLY A 19 -3.52 14.12 -28.83
CA GLY A 19 -4.60 14.39 -27.89
C GLY A 19 -4.11 14.02 -26.49
N LEU A 20 -3.55 14.98 -25.77
CA LEU A 20 -3.38 14.86 -24.32
C LEU A 20 -4.77 14.59 -23.72
N PRO A 21 -4.98 13.52 -22.93
CA PRO A 21 -6.20 13.43 -22.15
C PRO A 21 -6.23 14.63 -21.21
N GLU A 22 -7.33 15.36 -21.35
CA GLU A 22 -7.76 16.49 -20.56
C GLU A 22 -7.46 16.26 -19.08
N ARG A 23 -6.77 17.25 -18.50
CA ARG A 23 -6.46 17.35 -17.07
C ARG A 23 -7.63 16.76 -16.26
N ILE A 24 -7.39 15.66 -15.56
CA ILE A 24 -8.28 15.21 -14.49
C ILE A 24 -8.38 16.42 -13.55
N GLN A 25 -9.50 17.13 -13.58
CA GLN A 25 -9.84 18.08 -12.55
C GLN A 25 -9.88 17.26 -11.27
N SER A 26 -8.95 17.54 -10.37
CA SER A 26 -9.07 17.15 -8.98
C SER A 26 -10.39 17.73 -8.50
N SER A 27 -11.44 16.92 -8.47
CA SER A 27 -12.64 17.20 -7.71
C SER A 27 -12.17 17.63 -6.33
N GLU A 28 -12.79 18.67 -5.77
CA GLU A 28 -12.56 19.14 -4.41
C GLU A 28 -12.65 17.95 -3.44
N VAL A 29 -11.51 17.30 -3.20
CA VAL A 29 -11.27 16.43 -2.07
C VAL A 29 -11.27 17.42 -0.92
N GLY A 30 -12.45 17.62 -0.35
CA GLY A 30 -12.72 18.67 0.62
C GLY A 30 -11.73 18.61 1.77
N LYS A 31 -11.52 19.76 2.41
CA LYS A 31 -10.74 19.94 3.64
C LYS A 31 -10.99 18.84 4.69
N ASP A 32 -12.17 18.23 4.66
CA ASP A 32 -12.61 17.18 5.57
C ASP A 32 -11.85 15.86 5.36
N THR A 33 -11.49 15.51 4.12
CA THR A 33 -10.75 14.28 3.79
C THR A 33 -9.30 14.28 4.27
N GLU A 34 -8.69 15.47 4.43
CA GLU A 34 -7.29 15.62 4.84
C GLU A 34 -7.05 15.11 6.28
N ASN A 35 -8.07 15.14 7.14
CA ASN A 35 -7.96 14.77 8.56
C ASN A 35 -8.71 13.47 8.94
N LEU A 36 -9.39 12.80 8.02
CA LEU A 36 -10.15 11.56 8.33
C LEU A 36 -9.27 10.45 8.94
N LEU A 37 -7.98 10.44 8.64
CA LEU A 37 -7.06 9.46 9.20
C LEU A 37 -6.76 9.72 10.68
N ASP A 38 -6.87 10.95 11.17
CA ASP A 38 -6.55 11.27 12.57
C ASP A 38 -7.54 10.62 13.55
N GLU A 39 -8.74 10.29 13.07
CA GLU A 39 -9.76 9.58 13.86
C GLU A 39 -9.51 8.06 13.91
N VAL A 40 -8.69 7.51 13.01
CA VAL A 40 -8.44 6.07 12.92
C VAL A 40 -7.37 5.66 13.92
N GLN A 41 -7.73 4.72 14.81
CA GLN A 41 -6.80 4.14 15.78
C GLN A 41 -6.23 2.80 15.27
N VAL A 42 -4.94 2.61 15.49
CA VAL A 42 -4.26 1.31 15.38
C VAL A 42 -3.68 0.93 16.74
N PHE A 43 -3.59 -0.37 17.03
CA PHE A 43 -3.15 -0.85 18.33
C PHE A 43 -1.79 -1.52 18.21
N GLY A 44 -0.80 -1.01 18.94
CA GLY A 44 0.51 -1.63 19.03
C GLY A 44 0.50 -2.91 19.87
N LEU A 45 1.61 -3.64 19.91
CA LEU A 45 1.70 -4.93 20.63
C LEU A 45 1.45 -4.87 22.14
N ASN A 46 1.57 -3.68 22.74
CA ASN A 46 1.26 -3.41 24.14
C ASN A 46 -0.23 -3.11 24.39
N GLY A 47 -1.06 -3.16 23.35
CA GLY A 47 -2.49 -2.86 23.41
C GLY A 47 -2.83 -1.37 23.47
N LYS A 48 -1.84 -0.48 23.30
CA LYS A 48 -2.06 0.97 23.27
C LYS A 48 -2.57 1.39 21.89
N GLY A 49 -3.70 2.09 21.87
CA GLY A 49 -4.21 2.79 20.69
C GLY A 49 -3.34 3.99 20.32
N ILE A 50 -3.04 4.13 19.04
CA ILE A 50 -2.24 5.20 18.44
C ILE A 50 -3.02 5.71 17.23
N PRO A 51 -3.24 7.03 17.07
CA PRO A 51 -3.77 7.58 15.83
C PRO A 51 -2.91 7.11 14.65
N ILE A 52 -3.49 6.66 13.55
CA ILE A 52 -2.70 6.09 12.46
C ILE A 52 -1.74 7.14 11.85
N SER A 53 -2.12 8.41 11.85
CA SER A 53 -1.28 9.54 11.40
C SER A 53 -0.04 9.76 12.28
N ASP A 54 -0.11 9.43 13.57
CA ASP A 54 1.03 9.52 14.48
C ASP A 54 2.18 8.58 14.06
N LEU A 55 1.91 7.56 13.24
CA LEU A 55 2.95 6.66 12.73
C LEU A 55 3.96 7.39 11.83
N TRP A 56 3.57 8.47 11.15
CA TRP A 56 4.42 9.17 10.17
C TRP A 56 4.47 10.70 10.32
N LYS A 57 3.84 11.26 11.35
CA LYS A 57 3.81 12.72 11.54
C LYS A 57 5.19 13.38 11.65
N ASP A 58 6.15 12.72 12.29
CA ASP A 58 7.48 13.28 12.58
C ASP A 58 8.61 12.65 11.75
N ARG A 59 8.31 11.63 10.94
CA ARG A 59 9.30 10.92 10.11
C ARG A 59 8.66 10.17 8.96
N LYS A 60 9.44 9.93 7.90
CA LYS A 60 9.04 9.04 6.80
C LYS A 60 8.90 7.61 7.31
N VAL A 61 7.86 6.90 6.89
CA VAL A 61 7.61 5.50 7.26
C VAL A 61 7.10 4.70 6.07
N VAL A 62 7.59 3.46 5.95
CA VAL A 62 6.97 2.42 5.13
C VAL A 62 5.89 1.74 5.97
N VAL A 63 4.63 1.98 5.63
CA VAL A 63 3.48 1.28 6.24
C VAL A 63 3.08 0.11 5.35
N ALA A 64 3.32 -1.11 5.82
CA ALA A 64 3.01 -2.33 5.10
C ALA A 64 1.73 -2.99 5.64
N PHE A 65 0.74 -3.17 4.78
CA PHE A 65 -0.49 -3.85 5.17
C PHE A 65 -0.39 -5.37 4.96
N ALA A 66 -0.75 -6.12 6.00
CA ALA A 66 -0.99 -7.56 5.96
C ALA A 66 -2.47 -7.83 5.69
N ARG A 67 -2.77 -8.91 4.95
CA ARG A 67 -4.16 -9.35 4.73
C ARG A 67 -4.79 -9.88 6.02
N HIS A 68 -4.00 -10.60 6.82
CA HIS A 68 -4.31 -11.06 8.17
C HIS A 68 -3.03 -11.61 8.81
N PHE A 69 -2.98 -11.63 10.14
CA PHE A 69 -1.89 -12.29 10.86
C PHE A 69 -1.93 -13.80 10.63
N GLY A 70 -0.76 -14.41 10.42
CA GLY A 70 -0.60 -15.85 10.16
C GLY A 70 -0.66 -16.27 8.68
N CYS A 71 -0.92 -15.35 7.74
CA CYS A 71 -0.85 -15.66 6.31
C CYS A 71 0.60 -15.97 5.88
N VAL A 72 0.80 -17.07 5.14
CA VAL A 72 2.12 -17.45 4.61
C VAL A 72 2.74 -16.35 3.73
N LEU A 73 1.94 -15.72 2.88
CA LEU A 73 2.40 -14.63 2.01
C LEU A 73 2.75 -13.36 2.79
N CYS A 74 1.98 -13.03 3.83
CA CYS A 74 2.30 -11.90 4.69
C CYS A 74 3.58 -12.12 5.49
N ARG A 75 3.86 -13.35 5.94
CA ARG A 75 5.15 -13.71 6.54
C ARG A 75 6.32 -13.46 5.58
N LYS A 76 6.25 -13.99 4.35
CA LYS A 76 7.28 -13.76 3.32
C LYS A 76 7.51 -12.27 3.05
N ARG A 77 6.44 -11.46 3.03
CA ARG A 77 6.53 -10.01 2.86
C ARG A 77 7.20 -9.34 4.07
N ALA A 78 6.83 -9.73 5.29
CA ALA A 78 7.44 -9.23 6.51
C ALA A 78 8.94 -9.55 6.54
N ASP A 79 9.34 -10.77 6.18
CA ASP A 79 10.75 -11.18 6.09
C ASP A 79 11.52 -10.33 5.06
N TYR A 80 10.93 -10.12 3.88
CA TYR A 80 11.53 -9.29 2.82
C TYR A 80 11.74 -7.83 3.28
N LEU A 81 10.76 -7.26 3.98
CA LEU A 81 10.86 -5.89 4.50
C LEU A 81 11.87 -5.78 5.65
N ALA A 82 11.88 -6.77 6.55
CA ALA A 82 12.84 -6.84 7.65
C ALA A 82 14.29 -6.92 7.12
N ALA A 83 14.53 -7.66 6.03
CA ALA A 83 15.84 -7.72 5.37
C ALA A 83 16.30 -6.39 4.73
N LYS A 84 15.41 -5.39 4.63
CA LYS A 84 15.72 -4.04 4.14
C LYS A 84 15.79 -3.00 5.25
N LYS A 85 15.64 -3.41 6.52
CA LYS A 85 15.60 -2.50 7.67
C LYS A 85 16.84 -1.61 7.76
N ASP A 86 18.03 -2.16 7.56
CA ASP A 86 19.28 -1.39 7.62
C ASP A 86 19.29 -0.22 6.62
N VAL A 87 18.77 -0.45 5.41
CA VAL A 87 18.68 0.58 4.36
C VAL A 87 17.67 1.67 4.76
N MET A 88 16.56 1.28 5.39
CA MET A 88 15.55 2.21 5.89
C MET A 88 16.09 3.03 7.06
N ASP A 89 16.79 2.39 8.00
CA ASP A 89 17.38 3.05 9.18
C ASP A 89 18.44 4.09 8.77
N VAL A 90 19.34 3.76 7.84
CA VAL A 90 20.32 4.72 7.27
C VAL A 90 19.62 5.93 6.63
N SER A 91 18.42 5.74 6.10
CA SER A 91 17.62 6.78 5.47
C SER A 91 16.68 7.52 6.43
N ASN A 92 16.74 7.23 7.75
CA ASN A 92 15.80 7.72 8.76
C ASN A 92 14.32 7.39 8.43
N VAL A 93 14.07 6.25 7.79
CA VAL A 93 12.74 5.76 7.42
C VAL A 93 12.32 4.68 8.40
N GLY A 94 11.13 4.82 8.99
CA GLY A 94 10.54 3.79 9.84
C GLY A 94 9.92 2.67 9.02
N LEU A 95 9.74 1.50 9.63
CA LEU A 95 9.01 0.38 9.03
C LEU A 95 7.93 -0.06 10.02
N VAL A 96 6.67 -0.05 9.57
CA VAL A 96 5.51 -0.48 10.36
C VAL A 96 4.70 -1.50 9.58
N LEU A 97 4.26 -2.58 10.24
CA LEU A 97 3.35 -3.58 9.66
C LEU A 97 1.99 -3.56 10.36
N ILE A 98 0.93 -3.30 9.61
CA ILE A 98 -0.45 -3.21 10.11
C ILE A 98 -1.27 -4.34 9.48
N GLY A 99 -2.08 -5.04 10.27
CA GLY A 99 -2.96 -6.08 9.77
C GLY A 99 -4.27 -6.13 10.54
N PRO A 100 -5.37 -6.58 9.92
CA PRO A 100 -6.61 -6.83 10.64
C PRO A 100 -6.42 -8.03 11.59
N GLY A 101 -6.87 -7.87 12.83
CA GLY A 101 -6.79 -8.91 13.85
C GLY A 101 -6.67 -8.33 15.27
N SER A 102 -6.50 -9.20 16.25
CA SER A 102 -6.27 -8.81 17.64
C SER A 102 -4.80 -8.51 17.92
N VAL A 103 -4.53 -7.81 19.03
CA VAL A 103 -3.16 -7.54 19.52
C VAL A 103 -2.41 -8.84 19.79
N ASP A 104 -3.08 -9.88 20.27
CA ASP A 104 -2.46 -11.19 20.51
C ASP A 104 -2.05 -11.89 19.21
N GLN A 105 -2.86 -11.76 18.15
CA GLN A 105 -2.51 -12.27 16.81
C GLN A 105 -1.33 -11.50 16.22
N ALA A 106 -1.28 -10.19 16.41
CA ALA A 106 -0.14 -9.36 16.00
C ALA A 106 1.14 -9.75 16.75
N ARG A 107 1.05 -9.99 18.07
CA ARG A 107 2.19 -10.42 18.89
C ARG A 107 2.72 -11.79 18.46
N ALA A 108 1.83 -12.76 18.29
CA ALA A 108 2.20 -14.08 17.78
C ALA A 108 2.84 -14.01 16.38
N PHE A 109 2.36 -13.11 15.51
CA PHE A 109 2.96 -12.88 14.20
C PHE A 109 4.37 -12.28 14.31
N ALA A 110 4.56 -11.28 15.16
CA ALA A 110 5.87 -10.64 15.38
C ALA A 110 6.89 -11.64 15.94
N GLU A 111 6.50 -12.47 16.91
CA GLU A 111 7.34 -13.53 17.49
C GLU A 111 7.76 -14.58 16.45
N GLN A 112 6.82 -15.03 15.61
CA GLN A 112 7.08 -16.05 14.58
C GLN A 112 7.97 -15.53 13.44
N THR A 113 7.83 -14.26 13.08
CA THR A 113 8.56 -13.65 11.96
C THR A 113 9.87 -13.00 12.40
N LYS A 114 10.07 -12.78 13.71
CA LYS A 114 11.16 -11.95 14.25
C LYS A 114 11.22 -10.58 13.57
N PHE A 115 10.06 -10.05 13.17
CA PHE A 115 9.97 -8.79 12.46
C PHE A 115 10.52 -7.66 13.33
N GLN A 116 11.51 -6.94 12.80
CA GLN A 116 12.22 -5.90 13.55
C GLN A 116 11.67 -4.48 13.30
N GLY A 117 10.58 -4.35 12.54
CA GLY A 117 9.85 -3.09 12.42
C GLY A 117 8.91 -2.86 13.60
N GLY A 118 8.35 -1.65 13.70
CA GLY A 118 7.23 -1.40 14.62
C GLY A 118 5.98 -2.18 14.19
N THR A 119 5.18 -2.59 15.16
CA THR A 119 3.87 -3.23 14.95
C THR A 119 2.88 -2.62 15.92
#